data_AF-A0A6B2LT23-F1
#
_entry.id   AF-A0A6B2LT23-F1
#
_cell.length_a   1.000
_cell.length_b   1.000
_cell.length_c   1.000
_cell.angle_alpha   90.00
_cell.angle_beta   90.00
_cell.angle_gamma   90.00
#
_symmetry.space_group_name_H-M   'P 1'
#
loop_
_entity.id
_entity.type
_entity.pdbx_description
1 polymer ?
#
loop_
_entity_poly.entity_id
_entity_poly.type
_entity_poly.pdbx_seq_one_letter_code
_entity_poly.pdbx_strand_id
1 'polypeptide(L)'
;MECVTGPCNPRYCLGDHEVCVYSENGPNCECEKGYQWDIIDLKCVDINECILPNQCTGSCTNTPGSYFCSCVPPSILPQGTHNCY
;
A
#
# COMPACT_ATOMS: atom_id res chain seq x y z
N MET A 1 -9.45 14.38 28.42
CA MET A 1 -9.27 14.15 26.97
C MET A 1 -7.90 14.73 26.68
N GLU A 2 -6.86 13.90 26.82
CA GLU A 2 -5.49 14.39 26.67
C GLU A 2 -5.13 14.43 25.19
N CYS A 3 -4.56 15.55 24.77
CA CYS A 3 -3.97 15.70 23.45
C CYS A 3 -2.94 14.60 23.25
N VAL A 4 -2.97 13.96 22.09
CA VAL A 4 -2.02 12.91 21.69
C VAL A 4 -0.66 13.56 21.37
N THR A 5 0.00 14.12 22.38
CA THR A 5 1.35 14.72 22.29
C THR A 5 2.43 13.70 22.65
N GLY A 6 2.19 12.41 22.35
CA GLY A 6 3.12 11.32 22.60
C GLY A 6 3.92 10.96 21.36
N PRO A 7 5.10 10.31 21.50
CA PRO A 7 5.79 9.74 20.37
C PRO A 7 4.95 8.62 19.73
N CYS A 8 5.13 8.46 18.43
CA CYS A 8 4.59 7.37 17.66
C CYS A 8 4.99 6.02 18.29
N ASN A 9 3.99 5.34 18.86
CA ASN A 9 4.18 4.10 19.58
C ASN A 9 3.45 2.99 18.81
N PRO A 10 4.18 1.99 18.27
CA PRO A 10 3.60 0.90 17.51
C PRO A 10 2.54 0.10 18.28
N ARG A 11 2.53 0.16 19.61
CA ARG A 11 1.52 -0.53 20.43
C ARG A 11 0.11 0.05 20.30
N TYR A 12 -0.05 1.21 19.67
CA TYR A 12 -1.36 1.81 19.42
C TYR A 12 -1.98 1.36 18.10
N CYS A 13 -1.16 0.90 17.14
CA CYS A 13 -1.63 0.34 15.89
C CYS A 13 -1.59 -1.19 16.02
N LEU A 14 -2.76 -1.77 16.30
CA LEU A 14 -2.91 -3.20 16.56
C LEU A 14 -3.49 -3.94 15.34
N GLY A 15 -3.86 -3.21 14.29
CA GLY A 15 -4.32 -3.78 13.04
C GLY A 15 -3.17 -4.37 12.22
N ASP A 16 -3.52 -5.33 11.38
CA ASP A 16 -2.59 -5.91 10.41
C ASP A 16 -2.26 -4.85 9.33
N HIS A 17 -1.00 -4.79 8.90
CA HIS A 17 -0.50 -3.79 7.96
C HIS A 17 -0.78 -2.33 8.35
N GLU A 18 -0.81 -2.02 9.65
CA GLU A 18 -0.85 -0.65 10.15
C GLU A 18 0.54 -0.17 10.56
N VAL A 19 0.86 1.06 10.18
CA VAL A 19 2.05 1.78 10.60
C VAL A 19 1.64 3.07 11.31
N CYS A 20 2.30 3.34 12.42
CA CYS A 20 2.14 4.62 13.10
C CYS A 20 2.93 5.70 12.34
N VAL A 21 2.26 6.81 12.03
CA VAL A 21 2.86 7.98 11.38
C VAL A 21 2.57 9.25 12.18
N TYR A 22 3.38 10.29 11.98
CA TYR A 22 3.14 11.59 12.61
C TYR A 22 2.38 12.50 11.64
N SER A 23 1.27 13.07 12.08
CA SER A 23 0.51 14.09 11.35
C SER A 23 0.44 15.41 12.13
N GLU A 24 -0.08 16.47 11.48
CA GLU A 24 -0.30 17.77 12.12
C GLU A 24 -1.26 17.70 13.33
N ASN A 25 -2.11 16.66 13.38
CA ASN A 25 -3.09 16.42 14.44
C ASN A 25 -2.58 15.47 15.54
N GLY A 26 -1.31 15.05 15.49
CA GLY A 26 -0.71 14.05 16.37
C GLY A 26 -0.41 12.73 15.65
N PRO A 27 0.13 11.72 16.36
CA PRO A 27 0.39 10.41 15.77
C PRO A 27 -0.92 9.71 15.42
N ASN A 28 -1.00 9.15 14.22
CA ASN A 28 -2.13 8.36 13.72
C ASN A 28 -1.65 7.04 13.13
N CYS A 29 -2.53 6.04 13.08
CA CYS A 29 -2.28 4.79 12.38
C CYS A 29 -2.73 4.95 10.93
N GLU A 30 -1.85 4.59 10.00
CA GLU A 30 -2.14 4.53 8.56
C GLU A 30 -1.79 3.15 8.04
N CYS A 31 -2.39 2.76 6.92
CA CYS A 31 -2.03 1.50 6.28
C CYS A 31 -0.62 1.58 5.69
N GLU A 32 0.10 0.46 5.74
CA GLU A 32 1.37 0.29 5.03
C GLU A 32 1.20 0.60 3.54
N LYS A 33 2.29 1.01 2.89
CA LYS A 33 2.26 1.27 1.45
C LYS A 33 1.80 0.00 0.70
N GLY A 34 0.84 0.17 -0.21
CA GLY A 34 0.21 -0.94 -0.93
C GLY A 34 -1.04 -1.48 -0.24
N TYR A 35 -1.43 -0.92 0.92
CA TYR A 35 -2.65 -1.28 1.64
C TYR A 35 -3.56 -0.06 1.79
N GLN A 36 -4.87 -0.30 1.87
CA GLN A 36 -5.89 0.72 2.09
C GLN A 36 -6.83 0.31 3.22
N TRP A 37 -7.40 1.31 3.90
CA TRP A 37 -8.36 1.07 4.96
C TRP A 37 -9.69 0.59 4.37
N ASP A 38 -10.08 -0.64 4.69
CA ASP A 38 -11.42 -1.14 4.39
C ASP A 38 -12.38 -0.82 5.54
N ILE A 39 -13.44 -0.06 5.25
CA ILE A 39 -14.44 0.33 6.24
C ILE A 39 -15.37 -0.82 6.65
N ILE A 40 -15.42 -1.90 5.85
CA ILE A 40 -16.27 -3.06 6.12
C ILE A 40 -15.57 -4.01 7.07
N ASP A 41 -14.37 -4.46 6.70
CA ASP A 41 -13.56 -5.35 7.53
C ASP A 41 -12.80 -4.63 8.66
N LEU A 42 -12.82 -3.30 8.68
CA LEU A 42 -12.12 -2.44 9.65
C LEU A 42 -10.64 -2.80 9.78
N LYS A 43 -9.98 -3.02 8.64
CA LYS A 43 -8.56 -3.42 8.56
C LYS A 43 -7.91 -2.85 7.31
N CYS A 44 -6.57 -2.82 7.31
CA CYS A 44 -5.82 -2.55 6.10
C CYS A 44 -5.86 -3.78 5.18
N VAL A 45 -6.38 -3.59 3.98
CA VAL A 45 -6.44 -4.61 2.94
C VAL A 45 -5.53 -4.23 1.79
N ASP A 46 -4.93 -5.24 1.18
CA ASP A 46 -4.10 -5.09 0.00
C ASP A 46 -4.85 -4.32 -1.11
N ILE A 47 -4.21 -3.31 -1.67
CA ILE A 47 -4.72 -2.58 -2.82
C ILE A 47 -4.41 -3.44 -4.03
N ASN A 48 -5.43 -3.93 -4.71
CA ASN A 48 -5.20 -4.63 -5.97
C ASN A 48 -4.93 -3.63 -7.09
N GLU A 49 -3.66 -3.28 -7.35
CA GLU A 49 -3.33 -2.28 -8.37
C GLU A 49 -3.70 -2.75 -9.79
N CYS A 50 -3.87 -4.06 -10.03
CA CYS A 50 -4.27 -4.57 -11.33
C CYS A 50 -5.70 -4.19 -11.76
N ILE A 51 -6.55 -3.74 -10.84
CA ILE A 51 -7.89 -3.23 -11.19
C ILE A 51 -7.86 -1.76 -11.60
N LEU A 52 -6.78 -1.06 -11.30
CA LEU A 52 -6.61 0.34 -11.66
C LEU A 52 -6.15 0.45 -13.11
N PRO A 53 -6.68 1.43 -13.88
CA PRO A 53 -6.27 1.61 -15.26
C PRO A 53 -4.79 2.03 -15.33
N ASN A 54 -4.11 1.58 -16.39
CA ASN A 54 -2.75 1.97 -16.76
C ASN A 54 -1.65 1.65 -15.72
N GLN A 55 -1.84 0.69 -14.82
CA GLN A 55 -0.77 0.29 -13.89
C GLN A 55 0.30 -0.58 -14.56
N CYS A 56 -0.07 -1.43 -15.52
CA CYS A 56 0.87 -2.24 -16.31
C CYS A 56 0.59 -2.06 -17.81
N THR A 57 1.65 -2.10 -18.63
CA THR A 57 1.49 -2.21 -20.10
C THR A 57 1.22 -3.64 -20.57
N GLY A 58 1.58 -4.63 -19.75
CA GLY A 58 1.45 -6.06 -20.03
C GLY A 58 0.50 -6.79 -19.06
N SER A 59 0.84 -8.04 -18.71
CA SER A 59 0.07 -8.81 -17.73
C SER A 59 0.38 -8.31 -16.32
N CYS A 60 -0.66 -8.18 -15.49
CA CYS A 60 -0.53 -7.74 -14.09
C CYS A 60 -0.87 -8.89 -13.13
N THR A 61 -0.02 -9.09 -12.12
CA THR A 61 -0.25 -10.02 -11.03
C THR A 61 -0.19 -9.26 -9.71
N ASN A 62 -1.31 -9.24 -8.99
CA ASN A 62 -1.40 -8.63 -7.67
C ASN A 62 -0.67 -9.45 -6.62
N THR A 63 0.01 -8.80 -5.68
CA THR A 63 0.74 -9.45 -4.58
C THR A 63 0.52 -8.68 -3.27
N PRO A 64 0.61 -9.30 -2.08
CA PRO A 64 0.42 -8.54 -0.84
C PRO A 64 1.40 -7.36 -0.71
N GLY A 65 0.87 -6.13 -0.72
CA GLY A 65 1.58 -4.85 -0.59
C GLY A 65 2.20 -4.31 -1.89
N SER A 66 2.00 -4.96 -3.04
CA SER A 66 2.60 -4.56 -4.32
C SER A 66 1.96 -5.29 -5.51
N TYR A 67 2.43 -5.03 -6.72
CA TYR A 67 2.09 -5.82 -7.89
C TYR A 67 3.32 -6.06 -8.75
N PHE A 68 3.25 -7.11 -9.57
CA PHE A 68 4.25 -7.39 -10.58
C PHE A 68 3.61 -7.31 -11.97
N CYS A 69 4.19 -6.47 -12.82
CA CYS A 69 3.89 -6.49 -14.24
C CYS A 69 4.79 -7.52 -14.92
N SER A 70 4.32 -8.14 -16.00
CA SER A 70 5.14 -8.95 -16.90
C SER A 70 4.88 -8.55 -18.35
N CYS A 71 5.95 -8.47 -19.13
CA CYS A 71 5.89 -8.15 -20.55
C CYS A 71 5.86 -9.42 -21.39
N VAL A 72 5.19 -9.34 -22.53
CA VAL A 72 5.26 -10.37 -23.56
C VAL A 72 6.52 -10.12 -24.40
N PRO A 73 7.37 -11.13 -24.68
CA PRO A 73 8.51 -10.97 -25.56
C PRO A 73 8.10 -10.41 -26.94
N PRO A 74 8.88 -9.51 -27.56
CA PRO A 74 10.26 -9.12 -27.23
C PRO A 74 10.37 -7.99 -26.19
N SER A 75 9.26 -7.47 -25.67
CA SER A 75 9.27 -6.35 -24.72
C SER A 75 9.83 -6.76 -23.36
N ILE A 76 10.61 -5.89 -22.73
CA ILE A 76 11.22 -6.17 -21.43
C ILE A 76 10.77 -5.15 -20.38
N LEU A 77 10.69 -5.62 -19.12
CA LEU A 77 10.49 -4.74 -17.97
C LEU A 77 11.86 -4.35 -17.40
N PRO A 78 12.22 -3.07 -17.41
CA PRO A 78 13.37 -2.59 -16.67
C PRO A 78 13.10 -2.70 -15.16
N GLN A 79 14.18 -2.76 -14.38
CA GLN A 79 14.10 -2.89 -12.94
C GLN A 79 13.42 -1.66 -12.31
N GLY A 80 12.34 -1.87 -11.57
CA GLY A 80 11.63 -0.81 -10.84
C GLY A 80 10.69 0.05 -11.68
N THR A 81 10.34 -0.38 -12.91
CA THR A 81 9.23 0.25 -13.65
C THR A 81 8.07 -0.71 -13.83
N HIS A 82 6.93 -0.16 -14.22
CA HIS A 82 5.72 -0.89 -14.55
C HIS A 82 5.39 -0.83 -16.06
N ASN A 83 6.31 -0.25 -16.85
CA ASN A 83 6.14 -0.03 -18.28
C ASN A 83 7.01 -0.99 -19.10
N CYS A 84 6.40 -1.64 -20.09
CA CYS A 84 7.08 -2.45 -21.08
C CYS A 84 7.61 -1.56 -22.21
N TYR A 85 8.82 -1.83 -22.69
CA TYR A 85 9.40 -1.22 -23.89
C TYR A 85 9.95 -2.28 -24.84
#